data_AF-A0A961UWZ3-F1
#
_entry.id   AF-A0A961UWZ3-F1
#
_cell.length_a   1.000
_cell.length_b   1.000
_cell.length_c   1.000
_cell.angle_alpha   90.00
_cell.angle_beta   90.00
_cell.angle_gamma   90.00
#
_symmetry.space_group_name_H-M   'P 1'
#
loop_
_entity.id
_entity.type
_entity.pdbx_description
1 polymer ?
#
loop_
_entity_poly.entity_id
_entity_poly.type
_entity_poly.pdbx_seq_one_letter_code
_entity_poly.pdbx_strand_id
1 'polypeptide(L)'
;MLNHLPMRHVRRGGFGLLCILCLIFSAPAHAAAEDAAHYPTTPDELASTVRKAIETKDFESIDHIVNWAGITDYKRREFSAIIRHGLGRPIAKIELEQIDDATREGLRNIKAHKLNMQVSHILRVTYADGEPGEAAPAGVYMIGRMADAYRIALLVKEKGTTEHD
;
A
#
# COMPACT_ATOMS: atom_id res chain seq x y z
N MET A 1 -75.88 -37.17 15.94
CA MET A 1 -74.41 -37.15 16.12
C MET A 1 -74.15 -36.41 17.43
N LEU A 2 -74.13 -37.08 18.61
CA LEU A 2 -72.96 -37.77 19.22
C LEU A 2 -71.66 -36.97 19.04
N ASN A 3 -70.79 -36.72 20.02
CA ASN A 3 -70.77 -36.83 21.48
C ASN A 3 -69.36 -36.34 21.91
N HIS A 4 -69.19 -35.99 23.19
CA HIS A 4 -67.95 -36.10 23.97
C HIS A 4 -66.71 -35.19 23.76
N LEU A 5 -66.44 -34.41 24.83
CA LEU A 5 -65.12 -33.96 25.32
C LEU A 5 -64.16 -35.16 25.59
N PRO A 6 -62.83 -34.95 25.67
CA PRO A 6 -62.26 -34.77 27.01
C PRO A 6 -61.10 -33.77 27.19
N MET A 7 -61.17 -33.16 28.37
CA MET A 7 -60.12 -32.73 29.30
C MET A 7 -58.78 -33.52 29.32
N ARG A 8 -57.72 -32.77 29.67
CA ARG A 8 -56.67 -33.01 30.73
C ARG A 8 -55.19 -33.16 30.31
N HIS A 9 -54.43 -32.16 30.79
CA HIS A 9 -53.14 -32.19 31.51
C HIS A 9 -51.90 -32.79 30.82
N VAL A 10 -50.79 -32.02 30.80
CA VAL A 10 -49.63 -32.25 31.69
C VAL A 10 -48.79 -30.96 31.80
N ARG A 11 -48.23 -30.81 33.01
CA ARG A 11 -47.42 -29.75 33.62
C ARG A 11 -45.98 -29.64 33.11
N ARG A 12 -45.39 -28.47 33.45
CA ARG A 12 -44.00 -28.23 33.90
C ARG A 12 -42.89 -28.18 32.84
N GLY A 13 -42.15 -27.09 32.86
CA GLY A 13 -40.77 -27.05 32.38
C GLY A 13 -40.32 -25.64 32.04
N GLY A 14 -40.01 -24.84 33.06
CA GLY A 14 -39.24 -23.63 32.86
C GLY A 14 -37.86 -24.01 32.35
N PHE A 15 -37.47 -23.48 31.20
CA PHE A 15 -36.07 -23.47 30.76
C PHE A 15 -35.66 -22.02 30.69
N GLY A 16 -35.13 -21.57 31.82
CA GLY A 16 -34.38 -20.33 31.92
C GLY A 16 -33.21 -20.39 30.95
N LEU A 17 -33.23 -19.45 30.02
CA LEU A 17 -32.12 -18.95 29.24
C LEU A 17 -30.94 -18.64 30.19
N LEU A 18 -30.02 -19.59 30.37
CA LEU A 18 -28.77 -19.36 31.08
C LEU A 18 -27.64 -19.25 30.06
N CYS A 19 -27.13 -18.03 29.94
CA CYS A 19 -26.02 -17.62 29.09
C CYS A 19 -24.77 -18.48 29.37
N ILE A 20 -24.35 -19.27 28.37
CA ILE A 20 -23.01 -19.84 28.31
C ILE A 20 -22.30 -19.12 27.17
N LEU A 21 -21.52 -18.09 27.48
CA LEU A 21 -20.44 -17.64 26.61
C LEU A 21 -19.43 -16.79 27.41
N CYS A 22 -18.41 -17.46 27.94
CA CYS A 22 -17.17 -16.82 28.37
C CYS A 22 -16.02 -17.79 28.07
N LEU A 23 -15.63 -17.86 26.81
CA LEU A 23 -14.30 -18.28 26.42
C LEU A 23 -13.65 -17.11 25.67
N ILE A 24 -12.92 -16.34 26.46
CA ILE A 24 -12.08 -15.24 26.02
C ILE A 24 -10.84 -15.89 25.40
N PHE A 25 -10.88 -16.17 24.09
CA PHE A 25 -9.65 -16.33 23.31
C PHE A 25 -9.32 -14.96 22.74
N SER A 26 -8.65 -14.15 23.57
CA SER A 26 -8.11 -12.86 23.15
C SER A 26 -6.88 -13.15 22.28
N ALA A 27 -7.10 -13.26 20.97
CA ALA A 27 -6.01 -13.20 20.01
C ALA A 27 -5.40 -11.79 20.06
N PRO A 28 -4.07 -11.62 20.12
CA PRO A 28 -3.47 -10.32 19.92
C PRO A 28 -3.65 -9.96 18.45
N ALA A 29 -4.75 -9.28 18.13
CA ALA A 29 -4.84 -8.52 16.90
C ALA A 29 -3.78 -7.41 17.01
N HIS A 30 -2.60 -7.70 16.44
CA HIS A 30 -1.52 -6.74 16.28
C HIS A 30 -2.11 -5.45 15.71
N ALA A 31 -1.91 -4.35 16.44
CA ALA A 31 -2.16 -3.00 16.02
C ALA A 31 -1.49 -2.76 14.65
N ALA A 32 -2.30 -2.68 13.60
CA ALA A 32 -1.83 -2.40 12.23
C ALA A 32 -2.63 -1.26 11.60
N ALA A 33 -3.02 -0.26 12.38
CA ALA A 33 -3.86 0.84 11.88
C ALA A 33 -3.57 2.20 12.53
N GLU A 34 -2.31 2.49 12.92
CA GLU A 34 -1.95 3.79 13.52
C GLU A 34 -0.80 4.54 12.81
N ASP A 35 -0.44 4.17 11.57
CA ASP A 35 0.68 4.81 10.85
C ASP A 35 0.24 5.66 9.64
N ALA A 36 -1.06 5.85 9.41
CA ALA A 36 -1.57 6.59 8.24
C ALA A 36 -1.34 8.11 8.30
N ALA A 37 -0.70 8.62 9.36
CA ALA A 37 -0.39 10.04 9.54
C ALA A 37 1.11 10.35 9.69
N HIS A 38 1.97 9.33 9.69
CA HIS A 38 3.41 9.52 9.84
C HIS A 38 4.11 9.34 8.49
N TYR A 39 4.84 10.36 8.06
CA TYR A 39 5.71 10.23 6.89
C TYR A 39 7.07 9.68 7.33
N PRO A 40 7.68 8.73 6.57
CA PRO A 40 8.96 8.16 6.94
C PRO A 40 10.05 9.23 6.94
N THR A 41 10.78 9.36 8.06
CA THR A 41 11.82 10.40 8.21
C THR A 41 13.23 9.86 8.01
N THR A 42 13.38 8.53 8.06
CA THR A 42 14.64 7.82 7.85
C THR A 42 14.57 6.84 6.66
N PRO A 43 15.72 6.49 6.06
CA PRO A 43 15.80 5.46 5.01
C PRO A 43 15.21 4.11 5.39
N ASP A 44 15.47 3.68 6.63
CA ASP A 44 15.02 2.39 7.16
C ASP A 44 13.51 2.36 7.37
N GLU A 45 12.94 3.45 7.90
CA GLU A 45 11.49 3.63 7.97
C GLU A 45 10.84 3.58 6.59
N LEU A 46 11.39 4.29 5.59
CA LEU A 46 10.86 4.25 4.23
C LEU A 46 10.85 2.83 3.65
N ALA A 47 11.97 2.12 3.77
CA ALA A 47 12.07 0.74 3.27
C ALA A 47 11.10 -0.19 4.02
N SER A 48 10.98 -0.04 5.34
CA SER A 48 10.05 -0.80 6.17
C SER A 48 8.58 -0.51 5.82
N THR A 49 8.20 0.76 5.63
CA THR A 49 6.86 1.17 5.21
C THR A 49 6.52 0.56 3.86
N VAL A 50 7.40 0.65 2.86
CA VAL A 50 7.16 0.09 1.51
C VAL A 50 7.09 -1.43 1.56
N ARG A 51 8.01 -2.10 2.27
CA ARG A 51 7.98 -3.55 2.45
C ARG A 51 6.67 -4.00 3.07
N LYS A 52 6.30 -3.42 4.22
CA LYS A 52 5.07 -3.75 4.93
C LYS A 52 3.86 -3.53 4.04
N ALA A 53 3.79 -2.40 3.35
CA ALA A 53 2.69 -2.08 2.45
C ALA A 53 2.53 -3.10 1.31
N ILE A 54 3.64 -3.55 0.70
CA ILE A 54 3.62 -4.60 -0.31
C ILE A 54 3.15 -5.93 0.30
N GLU A 55 3.72 -6.35 1.43
CA GLU A 55 3.39 -7.63 2.08
C GLU A 55 1.93 -7.69 2.55
N THR A 56 1.40 -6.59 3.09
CA THR A 56 0.01 -6.50 3.58
C THR A 56 -0.99 -6.06 2.52
N LYS A 57 -0.54 -5.84 1.28
CA LYS A 57 -1.35 -5.28 0.18
C LYS A 57 -2.00 -3.94 0.51
N ASP A 58 -1.34 -3.15 1.36
CA ASP A 58 -1.81 -1.86 1.80
C ASP A 58 -1.42 -0.76 0.80
N PHE A 59 -2.32 -0.52 -0.15
CA PHE A 59 -2.16 0.55 -1.13
C PHE A 59 -2.15 1.93 -0.47
N GLU A 60 -2.92 2.15 0.60
CA GLU A 60 -3.10 3.47 1.19
C GLU A 60 -1.79 3.98 1.81
N SER A 61 -1.01 3.09 2.45
CA SER A 61 0.32 3.42 2.94
C SER A 61 1.27 3.90 1.83
N ILE A 62 1.23 3.29 0.64
CA ILE A 62 2.04 3.77 -0.49
C ILE A 62 1.47 5.07 -1.06
N ASP A 63 0.15 5.16 -1.27
CA ASP A 63 -0.50 6.37 -1.79
C ASP A 63 -0.22 7.59 -0.91
N HIS A 64 -0.17 7.41 0.42
CA HIS A 64 0.13 8.46 1.38
C HIS A 64 1.53 9.06 1.18
N ILE A 65 2.56 8.24 0.95
CA ILE A 65 3.95 8.70 0.78
C ILE A 65 4.27 9.15 -0.64
N VAL A 66 3.35 8.97 -1.60
CA VAL A 66 3.52 9.48 -2.98
C VAL A 66 3.23 10.96 -3.03
N ASN A 67 4.16 11.73 -3.61
CA ASN A 67 3.90 13.12 -3.94
C ASN A 67 3.04 13.19 -5.20
N TRP A 68 1.73 13.45 -5.05
CA TRP A 68 0.80 13.57 -6.18
C TRP A 68 0.78 14.96 -6.82
N ALA A 69 1.62 15.91 -6.36
CA ALA A 69 1.65 17.26 -6.89
C ALA A 69 1.92 17.27 -8.41
N GLY A 70 1.08 17.99 -9.16
CA GLY A 70 1.23 18.17 -10.61
C GLY A 70 0.82 16.97 -11.47
N ILE A 71 0.26 15.92 -10.87
CA ILE A 71 -0.24 14.73 -11.59
C ILE A 71 -1.72 14.91 -11.94
N THR A 72 -2.11 14.51 -13.15
CA THR A 72 -3.52 14.51 -13.58
C THR A 72 -4.25 13.29 -13.03
N ASP A 73 -5.58 13.36 -12.89
CA ASP A 73 -6.38 12.22 -12.39
C ASP A 73 -6.21 10.95 -13.22
N TYR A 74 -6.06 11.09 -14.53
CA TYR A 74 -5.77 9.97 -15.42
C TYR A 74 -4.44 9.29 -15.08
N LYS A 75 -3.34 10.06 -15.00
CA LYS A 75 -2.03 9.52 -14.63
C LYS A 75 -2.03 8.97 -13.21
N ARG A 76 -2.76 9.58 -12.27
CA ARG A 76 -2.92 9.04 -10.92
C ARG A 76 -3.51 7.63 -10.96
N ARG A 77 -4.60 7.41 -11.71
CA ARG A 77 -5.21 6.08 -11.88
C ARG A 77 -4.23 5.07 -12.47
N GLU A 78 -3.46 5.47 -13.48
CA GLU A 78 -2.44 4.64 -14.12
C GLU A 78 -1.34 4.23 -13.12
N PHE A 79 -0.72 5.19 -12.43
CA PHE A 79 0.30 4.91 -11.41
C PHE A 79 -0.26 4.07 -10.25
N SER A 80 -1.47 4.35 -9.78
CA SER A 80 -2.09 3.54 -8.74
C SER A 80 -2.36 2.10 -9.20
N ALA A 81 -2.62 1.86 -10.49
CA ALA A 81 -2.76 0.51 -11.03
C ALA A 81 -1.40 -0.22 -11.05
N ILE A 82 -0.34 0.47 -11.47
CA ILE A 82 1.04 -0.07 -11.48
C ILE A 82 1.48 -0.43 -10.06
N ILE A 83 1.25 0.45 -9.07
CA ILE A 83 1.59 0.18 -7.67
C ILE A 83 0.83 -1.05 -7.16
N ARG A 84 -0.48 -1.13 -7.43
CA ARG A 84 -1.31 -2.28 -7.03
C ARG A 84 -0.83 -3.60 -7.62
N HIS A 85 -0.27 -3.59 -8.82
CA HIS A 85 0.31 -4.79 -9.42
C HIS A 85 1.54 -5.32 -8.66
N GLY A 86 2.28 -4.44 -7.97
CA GLY A 86 3.39 -4.84 -7.10
C GLY A 86 2.96 -5.40 -5.75
N LEU A 87 1.76 -5.04 -5.28
CA LEU A 87 1.28 -5.41 -3.95
C LEU A 87 1.03 -6.92 -3.82
N GLY A 88 1.46 -7.50 -2.70
CA GLY A 88 1.33 -8.92 -2.39
C GLY A 88 2.32 -9.83 -3.10
N ARG A 89 3.22 -9.27 -3.93
CA ARG A 89 4.31 -10.04 -4.52
C ARG A 89 5.38 -10.34 -3.48
N PRO A 90 5.94 -11.56 -3.46
CA PRO A 90 7.00 -11.90 -2.51
C PRO A 90 8.25 -11.05 -2.79
N ILE A 91 8.74 -10.34 -1.78
CA ILE A 91 9.93 -9.51 -1.90
C ILE A 91 11.17 -10.38 -1.66
N ALA A 92 12.09 -10.40 -2.63
CA ALA A 92 13.42 -10.98 -2.45
C ALA A 92 14.36 -9.99 -1.76
N LYS A 93 14.34 -8.72 -2.20
CA LYS A 93 15.27 -7.69 -1.72
C LYS A 93 14.65 -6.29 -1.83
N ILE A 94 15.00 -5.42 -0.89
CA ILE A 94 14.67 -3.99 -0.96
C ILE A 94 15.94 -3.18 -0.65
N GLU A 95 16.25 -2.21 -1.51
CA GLU A 95 17.48 -1.43 -1.44
C GLU A 95 17.19 0.03 -1.70
N LEU A 96 17.72 0.90 -0.84
CA LEU A 96 17.70 2.34 -1.07
C LEU A 96 19.11 2.79 -1.45
N GLU A 97 19.25 3.27 -2.68
CA GLU A 97 20.52 3.70 -3.24
C GLU A 97 20.51 5.23 -3.39
N GLN A 98 21.56 5.90 -2.94
CA GLN A 98 21.70 7.34 -3.21
C GLN A 98 22.07 7.54 -4.69
N ILE A 99 21.45 8.51 -5.37
CA ILE A 99 21.77 8.77 -6.77
C ILE A 99 23.14 9.45 -6.91
N ASP A 100 23.92 8.96 -7.87
CA ASP A 100 25.15 9.60 -8.31
C ASP A 100 24.86 10.88 -9.13
N ASP A 101 25.90 11.67 -9.37
CA ASP A 101 25.80 12.94 -10.09
C ASP A 101 25.33 12.77 -11.54
N ALA A 102 25.73 11.70 -12.24
CA ALA A 102 25.32 11.44 -13.62
C ALA A 102 23.83 11.09 -13.70
N THR A 103 23.34 10.23 -12.79
CA THR A 103 21.90 9.94 -12.65
C THR A 103 21.12 11.21 -12.33
N ARG A 104 21.63 12.04 -11.41
CA ARG A 104 20.98 13.32 -11.04
C ARG A 104 20.90 14.29 -12.23
N GLU A 105 21.95 14.37 -13.04
CA GLU A 105 21.97 15.19 -14.25
C GLU A 105 21.01 14.64 -15.32
N GLY A 106 20.98 13.32 -15.52
CA GLY A 106 20.03 12.66 -16.42
C GLY A 106 18.58 12.95 -16.03
N LEU A 107 18.26 12.88 -14.73
CA LEU A 107 16.93 13.19 -14.19
C LEU A 107 16.53 14.67 -14.36
N ARG A 108 17.49 15.60 -14.40
CA ARG A 108 17.23 17.03 -14.67
C ARG A 108 16.94 17.31 -16.14
N ASN A 109 17.49 16.51 -17.05
CA ASN A 109 17.40 16.71 -18.50
C ASN A 109 16.32 15.84 -19.16
N ILE A 110 15.36 15.34 -18.40
CA ILE A 110 14.22 14.60 -18.95
C ILE A 110 13.37 15.60 -19.76
N LYS A 111 13.30 15.42 -21.08
CA LYS A 111 12.72 16.39 -22.03
C LYS A 111 11.32 16.89 -21.66
N ALA A 112 10.28 16.11 -21.99
CA ALA A 112 8.89 16.54 -21.87
C ALA A 112 8.31 16.34 -20.45
N HIS A 113 9.15 15.88 -19.52
CA HIS A 113 8.72 15.51 -18.18
C HIS A 113 9.72 16.05 -17.17
N LYS A 114 9.22 16.63 -16.09
CA LYS A 114 10.04 16.99 -14.94
C LYS A 114 9.64 16.16 -13.75
N LEU A 115 10.56 16.00 -12.80
CA LEU A 115 10.21 15.46 -11.49
C LEU A 115 9.41 16.50 -10.70
N ASN A 116 8.39 16.05 -10.00
CA ASN A 116 7.57 16.93 -9.15
C ASN A 116 8.22 17.27 -7.79
N MET A 117 9.40 16.73 -7.52
CA MET A 117 10.28 17.08 -6.41
C MET A 117 11.72 16.69 -6.74
N GLN A 118 12.68 17.21 -5.98
CA GLN A 118 14.08 16.81 -6.13
C GLN A 118 14.29 15.37 -5.63
N VAL A 119 14.83 14.52 -6.49
CA VAL A 119 15.18 13.13 -6.17
C VAL A 119 16.58 13.08 -5.58
N SER A 120 16.74 12.26 -4.55
CA SER A 120 17.99 12.04 -3.83
C SER A 120 18.37 10.57 -3.76
N HIS A 121 17.38 9.67 -3.81
CA HIS A 121 17.58 8.23 -3.72
C HIS A 121 16.70 7.50 -4.73
N ILE A 122 17.06 6.25 -5.02
CA ILE A 122 16.26 5.28 -5.76
C ILE A 122 15.98 4.13 -4.80
N LEU A 123 14.70 3.80 -4.62
CA LEU A 123 14.28 2.61 -3.89
C LEU A 123 13.98 1.52 -4.91
N ARG A 124 14.75 0.42 -4.85
CA ARG A 124 14.57 -0.76 -5.68
C ARG A 124 13.97 -1.88 -4.85
N VAL A 125 12.85 -2.43 -5.32
CA VAL A 125 12.21 -3.61 -4.74
C VAL A 125 12.35 -4.75 -5.75
N THR A 126 13.16 -5.74 -5.45
CA THR A 126 13.31 -6.96 -6.26
C THR A 126 12.34 -8.02 -5.76
N TYR A 127 11.50 -8.53 -6.66
CA TYR A 127 10.53 -9.58 -6.32
C TYR A 127 11.11 -10.97 -6.56
N ALA A 128 10.67 -11.93 -5.76
CA ALA A 128 11.15 -13.32 -5.78
C ALA A 128 10.44 -14.20 -6.82
N ASP A 129 9.33 -13.73 -7.41
CA ASP A 129 8.49 -14.49 -8.34
C ASP A 129 8.94 -14.45 -9.80
N GLY A 130 10.19 -14.08 -10.06
CA GLY A 130 10.77 -14.10 -11.41
C GLY A 130 11.02 -15.51 -11.94
N GLU A 131 11.00 -15.68 -13.27
CA GLU A 131 11.35 -16.94 -13.91
C GLU A 131 12.87 -17.21 -13.85
N PRO A 132 13.29 -18.47 -13.62
CA PRO A 132 14.70 -18.81 -13.60
C PRO A 132 15.35 -18.57 -14.96
N GLY A 133 16.40 -17.75 -15.00
CA GLY A 133 17.12 -17.39 -16.22
C GLY A 133 16.71 -16.04 -16.81
N GLU A 134 15.71 -15.37 -16.25
CA GLU A 134 15.35 -14.00 -16.59
C GLU A 134 15.83 -13.00 -15.52
N ALA A 135 15.95 -11.73 -15.88
CA ALA A 135 16.21 -10.68 -14.92
C ALA A 135 15.08 -10.63 -13.89
N ALA A 136 15.42 -10.66 -12.59
CA ALA A 136 14.44 -10.63 -11.53
C ALA A 136 13.56 -9.36 -11.64
N PRO A 137 12.22 -9.50 -11.61
CA PRO A 137 11.33 -8.37 -11.75
C PRO A 137 11.56 -7.39 -10.60
N ALA A 138 11.59 -6.10 -10.91
CA ALA A 138 11.86 -5.06 -9.92
C ALA A 138 10.91 -3.86 -10.06
N GLY A 139 10.39 -3.39 -8.92
CA GLY A 139 9.78 -2.07 -8.80
C GLY A 139 10.86 -1.04 -8.49
N VAL A 140 10.85 0.09 -9.19
CA VAL A 140 11.82 1.17 -8.98
C VAL A 140 11.05 2.45 -8.66
N TYR A 141 11.32 3.02 -7.50
CA TYR A 141 10.69 4.25 -7.03
C TYR A 141 11.75 5.34 -6.88
N MET A 142 11.48 6.50 -7.46
CA MET A 142 12.31 7.68 -7.28
C MET A 142 11.95 8.34 -5.96
N ILE A 143 12.93 8.58 -5.09
CA ILE A 143 12.70 9.07 -3.73
C ILE A 143 13.32 10.45 -3.57
N GLY A 144 12.52 11.39 -3.08
CA GLY A 144 12.98 12.70 -2.69
C GLY A 144 12.67 13.00 -1.22
N ARG A 145 13.10 14.17 -0.75
CA ARG A 145 12.80 14.66 0.60
C ARG A 145 11.94 15.92 0.53
N MET A 146 10.89 15.98 1.34
CA MET A 146 9.97 17.11 1.44
C MET A 146 9.50 17.27 2.88
N ALA A 147 9.61 18.48 3.44
CA ALA A 147 9.27 18.76 4.84
C ALA A 147 9.90 17.73 5.80
N ASP A 148 11.21 17.52 5.63
CA ASP A 148 12.05 16.58 6.38
C ASP A 148 11.72 15.08 6.25
N ALA A 149 10.71 14.71 5.46
CA ALA A 149 10.31 13.33 5.25
C ALA A 149 10.59 12.82 3.83
N TYR A 150 10.77 11.50 3.70
CA TYR A 150 10.94 10.81 2.43
C TYR A 150 9.61 10.61 1.71
N ARG A 151 9.59 10.89 0.41
CA ARG A 151 8.41 10.73 -0.45
C ARG A 151 8.78 10.18 -1.81
N ILE A 152 7.83 9.48 -2.43
CA ILE A 152 7.97 8.98 -3.80
C ILE A 152 7.71 10.13 -4.77
N ALA A 153 8.70 10.43 -5.61
CA ALA A 153 8.63 11.42 -6.67
C ALA A 153 8.00 10.82 -7.92
N LEU A 154 7.28 11.65 -8.68
CA LEU A 154 6.66 11.27 -9.95
C LEU A 154 7.11 12.18 -11.08
N LEU A 155 7.10 11.63 -12.30
CA LEU A 155 7.32 12.37 -13.53
C LEU A 155 6.02 13.05 -13.98
N VAL A 156 6.04 14.37 -14.03
CA VAL A 156 4.92 15.21 -14.50
C VAL A 156 5.26 15.82 -15.85
N LYS A 157 4.27 15.97 -16.74
CA LYS A 157 4.48 16.63 -18.05
C LYS A 157 4.81 18.11 -17.81
N GLU A 158 5.81 18.65 -18.50
CA GLU A 158 6.07 20.09 -18.44
C GLU A 158 4.92 20.86 -19.11
N LYS A 159 4.39 21.88 -18.43
CA LYS A 159 3.39 22.78 -19.03
C LYS A 159 4.07 23.54 -20.17
N GLY A 160 3.81 23.14 -21.41
CA GLY A 160 4.39 23.74 -22.61
C GLY A 160 4.54 22.78 -23.79
N THR A 161 4.50 21.47 -23.57
CA THR A 161 4.47 20.50 -24.69
C THR A 161 3.03 20.33 -25.17
N THR A 162 2.55 21.31 -25.94
CA THR A 162 1.39 21.14 -26.82
C THR A 162 1.69 19.95 -27.74
N GLU A 163 0.91 18.90 -27.56
CA GLU A 163 0.80 17.77 -28.47
C GLU A 163 0.09 18.31 -29.71
N HIS A 164 0.89 18.66 -30.71
CA HIS A 164 0.43 18.79 -32.09
C HIS A 164 1.23 17.73 -32.85
N ASP A 165 0.67 16.53 -32.94
CA ASP A 165 0.80 15.64 -34.09
C ASP A 165 -0.45 14.77 -34.17
#